data_AF-A0A380JHQ2-F1
#
_entry.id   AF-A0A380JHQ2-F1
#
_cell.length_a   1.000
_cell.length_b   1.000
_cell.length_c   1.000
_cell.angle_alpha   90.00
_cell.angle_beta   90.00
_cell.angle_gamma   90.00
#
_symmetry.space_group_name_H-M   'P 1'
#
loop_
_entity.id
_entity.type
_entity.pdbx_description
1 polymer ?
#
loop_
_entity_poly.entity_id
_entity_poly.type
_entity_poly.pdbx_seq_one_letter_code
_entity_poly.pdbx_strand_id
1 'polypeptide(L)'
;MLMAVEMLSWYRYLKDQNGIITIQLLVEITIKYVIASFLVIYSGYFVKEFLWFFDKLATNIGTDVQEVKFAYSALKKGNWAARNAINAMAFLFGGAAILSIKIIAFLRFIELYLLKAVSPLMIAFWMADSTRPIAVNFFKRTMAIAFQAIIIIILILIWQGLKTDTVMNISQDSFLGNLASGIAYLGKCITFIILLFGSQRTAKSLFQAN
;
A
#
# COMPACT_ATOMS: atom_id res chain seq x y z
N MET A 1 -5.59 -31.24 8.24
CA MET A 1 -6.96 -30.67 8.36
C MET A 1 -7.68 -30.61 7.01
N LEU A 2 -7.09 -30.03 5.95
CA LEU A 2 -7.66 -30.04 4.59
C LEU A 2 -7.97 -31.45 4.05
N MET A 3 -7.09 -32.42 4.30
CA MET A 3 -7.29 -33.84 3.95
C MET A 3 -8.57 -34.47 4.56
N ALA A 4 -8.99 -34.02 5.76
CA ALA A 4 -10.19 -34.56 6.42
C ALA A 4 -11.49 -34.01 5.81
N VAL A 5 -11.49 -32.73 5.42
CA VAL A 5 -12.63 -32.09 4.76
C VAL A 5 -12.83 -32.68 3.36
N GLU A 6 -11.75 -32.95 2.65
CA GLU A 6 -11.85 -33.61 1.35
C GLU A 6 -12.22 -35.09 1.49
N MET A 7 -11.70 -35.86 2.46
CA MET A 7 -12.16 -37.25 2.70
C MET A 7 -13.68 -37.35 2.93
N LEU A 8 -14.30 -36.34 3.56
CA LEU A 8 -15.76 -36.26 3.72
C LEU A 8 -16.50 -36.00 2.39
N SER A 9 -15.90 -35.21 1.48
CA SER A 9 -16.43 -35.01 0.13
C SER A 9 -16.25 -36.27 -0.74
N TRP A 10 -15.15 -37.01 -0.56
CA TRP A 10 -14.88 -38.29 -1.22
C TRP A 10 -15.86 -39.37 -0.79
N TYR A 11 -16.22 -39.43 0.49
CA TYR A 11 -17.24 -40.37 0.98
C TYR A 11 -18.60 -40.15 0.30
N ARG A 12 -18.95 -38.89 0.01
CA ARG A 12 -20.18 -38.56 -0.73
C ARG A 12 -20.06 -38.87 -2.23
N TYR A 13 -18.93 -38.59 -2.85
CA TYR A 13 -18.71 -38.83 -4.29
C TYR A 13 -18.58 -40.31 -4.64
N LEU A 14 -17.92 -41.10 -3.78
CA LEU A 14 -17.79 -42.56 -3.94
C LEU A 14 -19.12 -43.30 -3.71
N LYS A 15 -20.01 -42.73 -2.89
CA LYS A 15 -21.36 -43.25 -2.68
C LYS A 15 -22.27 -43.04 -3.90
N ASP A 16 -22.01 -42.01 -4.70
CA ASP A 16 -22.79 -41.68 -5.91
C ASP A 16 -22.35 -42.46 -7.16
N GLN A 17 -21.08 -42.91 -7.25
CA GLN A 17 -20.53 -43.62 -8.43
C GLN A 17 -20.37 -45.15 -8.26
N ASN A 18 -21.13 -45.80 -7.38
CA ASN A 18 -21.08 -47.26 -7.17
C ASN A 18 -19.66 -47.85 -6.98
N GLY A 19 -18.76 -47.08 -6.36
CA GLY A 19 -17.44 -47.60 -5.97
C GLY A 19 -16.43 -47.86 -7.09
N ILE A 20 -16.63 -47.39 -8.32
CA ILE A 20 -15.60 -47.50 -9.37
C ILE A 20 -14.62 -46.33 -9.24
N ILE A 21 -13.49 -46.58 -8.57
CA ILE A 21 -12.39 -45.63 -8.45
C ILE A 21 -11.54 -45.72 -9.73
N THR A 22 -11.70 -44.79 -10.67
CA THR A 22 -10.83 -44.77 -11.85
C THR A 22 -9.43 -44.28 -11.44
N ILE A 23 -8.38 -45.05 -11.75
CA ILE A 23 -6.97 -44.70 -11.42
C ILE A 23 -6.58 -43.31 -11.93
N GLN A 24 -7.17 -42.86 -13.04
CA GLN A 24 -7.00 -41.51 -13.58
C GLN A 24 -7.41 -40.41 -12.58
N LEU A 25 -8.50 -40.60 -11.85
CA LEU A 25 -9.05 -39.63 -10.89
C LEU A 25 -8.16 -39.54 -9.62
N LEU A 26 -7.63 -40.68 -9.18
CA LEU A 26 -6.69 -40.75 -8.06
C LEU A 26 -5.35 -40.08 -8.40
N VAL A 27 -4.83 -40.31 -9.62
CA VAL A 27 -3.58 -39.70 -10.11
C VAL A 27 -3.72 -38.19 -10.29
N GLU A 28 -4.83 -37.71 -10.86
CA GLU A 28 -5.06 -36.27 -11.08
C GLU A 28 -5.07 -35.49 -9.75
N ILE A 29 -5.68 -36.04 -8.71
CA ILE A 29 -5.77 -35.38 -7.40
C ILE A 29 -4.45 -35.48 -6.63
N THR A 30 -3.77 -36.63 -6.70
CA THR A 30 -2.46 -36.82 -6.07
C THR A 30 -1.42 -35.86 -6.65
N ILE A 31 -1.42 -35.66 -7.97
CA ILE A 31 -0.55 -34.67 -8.64
C ILE A 31 -0.81 -33.25 -8.15
N LYS A 32 -2.08 -32.83 -8.02
CA LYS A 32 -2.44 -31.51 -7.49
C LYS A 32 -1.87 -31.31 -6.07
N TYR A 33 -1.95 -32.33 -5.20
CA TYR A 33 -1.41 -32.25 -3.83
C TYR A 33 0.12 -32.25 -3.74
N VAL A 34 0.81 -33.01 -4.59
CA VAL A 34 2.28 -33.01 -4.67
C VAL A 34 2.78 -31.64 -5.11
N ILE A 35 2.15 -31.05 -6.13
CA ILE A 35 2.47 -29.71 -6.61
C ILE A 35 2.16 -28.66 -5.53
N ALA A 36 1.04 -28.78 -4.80
CA ALA A 36 0.70 -27.88 -3.69
C ALA A 36 1.76 -27.91 -2.59
N SER A 37 2.21 -29.10 -2.19
CA SER A 37 3.23 -29.26 -1.14
C SER A 37 4.57 -28.65 -1.56
N PHE A 38 4.96 -28.85 -2.83
CA PHE A 38 6.14 -28.22 -3.40
C PHE A 38 6.03 -26.68 -3.40
N LEU A 39 4.89 -26.15 -3.86
CA LEU A 39 4.63 -24.70 -3.88
C LEU A 39 4.60 -24.07 -2.49
N VAL A 40 4.11 -24.78 -1.46
CA VAL A 40 4.13 -24.29 -0.08
C VAL A 40 5.56 -24.17 0.44
N ILE A 41 6.43 -25.16 0.16
CA ILE A 41 7.84 -25.12 0.58
C ILE A 41 8.57 -23.94 -0.08
N TYR A 42 8.34 -23.70 -1.38
CA TYR A 42 9.00 -22.63 -2.13
C TYR A 42 8.28 -21.27 -2.05
N SER A 43 7.07 -21.21 -1.50
CA SER A 43 6.24 -19.99 -1.42
C SER A 43 6.97 -18.82 -0.76
N GLY A 44 7.69 -19.08 0.32
CA GLY A 44 8.43 -18.07 1.07
C GLY A 44 9.49 -17.38 0.21
N TYR A 45 10.10 -18.11 -0.72
CA TYR A 45 11.06 -17.57 -1.70
C TYR A 45 10.34 -16.72 -2.74
N PHE A 46 9.29 -17.24 -3.38
CA PHE A 46 8.51 -16.50 -4.39
C PHE A 46 7.99 -15.15 -3.88
N VAL A 47 7.42 -15.13 -2.67
CA VAL A 47 6.85 -13.91 -2.08
C VAL A 47 7.94 -12.91 -1.72
N LYS A 48 9.10 -13.38 -1.24
CA LYS A 48 10.23 -12.51 -0.94
C LYS A 48 10.76 -11.83 -2.22
N GLU A 49 10.97 -12.59 -3.29
CA GLU A 49 11.45 -12.05 -4.56
C GLU A 49 10.42 -11.09 -5.18
N PHE A 50 9.14 -11.41 -5.09
CA PHE A 50 8.07 -10.51 -5.53
C PHE A 50 8.09 -9.18 -4.76
N LEU A 51 8.20 -9.21 -3.43
CA LEU A 51 8.27 -7.99 -2.63
C LEU A 51 9.54 -7.18 -2.94
N TRP A 52 10.68 -7.85 -3.12
CA TRP A 52 11.93 -7.19 -3.52
C TRP A 52 11.81 -6.51 -4.89
N PHE A 53 11.11 -7.11 -5.84
CA PHE A 53 10.84 -6.48 -7.14
C PHE A 53 10.08 -5.15 -6.99
N PHE A 54 9.02 -5.11 -6.18
CA PHE A 54 8.27 -3.88 -5.92
C PHE A 54 9.11 -2.84 -5.16
N ASP A 55 9.94 -3.27 -4.22
CA ASP A 55 10.85 -2.39 -3.48
C ASP A 55 11.91 -1.76 -4.39
N LYS A 56 12.44 -2.54 -5.34
CA LYS A 56 13.39 -2.05 -6.34
C LYS A 56 12.73 -1.07 -7.33
N LEU A 57 11.49 -1.34 -7.76
CA LEU A 57 10.72 -0.40 -8.58
C LEU A 57 10.47 0.91 -7.84
N ALA A 58 10.06 0.82 -6.57
CA ALA A 58 9.87 1.95 -5.68
C ALA A 58 11.15 2.79 -5.54
N THR A 59 12.28 2.14 -5.31
CA THR A 59 13.59 2.80 -5.14
C THR A 59 14.06 3.47 -6.42
N ASN A 60 13.88 2.85 -7.59
CA ASN A 60 14.26 3.43 -8.88
C ASN A 60 13.49 4.71 -9.19
N ILE A 61 12.19 4.73 -8.88
CA ILE A 61 11.35 5.92 -9.03
C ILE A 61 11.76 6.98 -8.00
N GLY A 62 12.10 6.55 -6.79
CA GLY A 62 12.42 7.43 -5.67
C GLY A 62 13.84 8.02 -5.64
N THR A 63 14.66 7.82 -6.68
CA THR A 63 16.08 8.25 -6.70
C THR A 63 16.25 9.77 -6.53
N ASP A 64 15.29 10.56 -6.99
CA ASP A 64 15.27 12.03 -6.84
C ASP A 64 14.52 12.53 -5.59
N VAL A 65 14.04 11.62 -4.72
CA VAL A 65 13.34 12.02 -3.50
C VAL A 65 14.34 12.60 -2.51
N GLN A 66 14.39 13.93 -2.43
CA GLN A 66 15.11 14.61 -1.35
C GLN A 66 14.42 14.31 -0.01
N GLU A 67 15.14 14.43 1.12
CA GLU A 67 14.51 14.33 2.44
C GLU A 67 13.27 15.23 2.50
N VAL A 68 12.11 14.66 2.86
CA VAL A 68 10.85 15.40 2.94
C VAL A 68 10.95 16.45 4.06
N LYS A 69 11.46 17.63 3.70
CA LYS A 69 11.58 18.78 4.57
C LYS A 69 10.46 19.74 4.24
N PHE A 70 9.46 19.77 5.11
CA PHE A 70 8.49 20.87 5.13
C PHE A 70 9.19 22.10 5.73
N ALA A 71 10.09 22.70 4.96
CA ALA A 71 10.89 23.84 5.38
C ALA A 71 10.05 25.11 5.29
N TYR A 72 9.49 25.53 6.42
CA TYR A 72 8.72 26.75 6.52
C TYR A 72 9.62 27.93 6.89
N SER A 73 9.73 28.92 6.01
CA SER A 73 10.34 30.21 6.35
C SER A 73 9.34 31.05 7.14
N ALA A 74 9.64 31.31 8.42
CA ALA A 74 8.79 32.14 9.25
C ALA A 74 8.56 33.53 8.64
N LEU A 75 7.29 33.95 8.59
CA LEU A 75 6.89 35.27 8.11
C LEU A 75 7.49 36.37 8.99
N LYS A 76 8.35 37.23 8.41
CA LYS A 76 9.02 38.34 9.12
C LYS A 76 8.32 39.69 9.00
N LYS A 77 7.41 39.86 8.03
CA LYS A 77 6.67 41.10 7.77
C LYS A 77 5.15 40.86 7.77
N GLY A 78 4.36 41.88 8.15
CA GLY A 78 2.89 41.81 8.30
C GLY A 78 2.40 42.06 9.73
N ASN A 79 1.07 42.00 9.95
CA ASN A 79 0.46 42.21 11.27
C ASN A 79 0.98 41.16 12.27
N TRP A 80 1.39 41.63 13.46
CA TRP A 80 2.04 40.82 14.50
C TRP A 80 1.18 39.63 14.95
N ALA A 81 -0.13 39.82 15.08
CA ALA A 81 -1.04 38.75 15.49
C ALA A 81 -1.20 37.69 14.39
N ALA A 82 -1.45 38.13 13.15
CA ALA A 82 -1.68 37.24 12.01
C ALA A 82 -0.42 36.42 11.65
N ARG A 83 0.78 37.02 11.69
CA ARG A 83 2.03 36.31 11.40
C ARG A 83 2.33 35.21 12.43
N ASN A 84 2.08 35.48 13.72
CA ASN A 84 2.36 34.51 14.78
C ASN A 84 1.38 33.34 14.70
N ALA A 85 0.10 33.60 14.44
CA ALA A 85 -0.89 32.56 14.24
C ALA A 85 -0.54 31.64 13.05
N ILE A 86 -0.17 32.22 11.91
CA ILE A 86 0.19 31.44 10.71
C ILE A 86 1.50 30.69 10.89
N ASN A 87 2.51 31.29 11.54
CA ASN A 87 3.76 30.59 11.83
C ASN A 87 3.56 29.41 12.79
N ALA A 88 2.74 29.58 13.84
CA ALA A 88 2.40 28.49 14.76
C ALA A 88 1.63 27.37 14.04
N MET A 89 0.65 27.73 13.22
CA MET A 89 -0.12 26.77 12.44
C MET A 89 0.75 26.04 11.41
N ALA A 90 1.64 26.74 10.71
CA ALA A 90 2.57 26.15 9.74
C ALA A 90 3.52 25.14 10.40
N PHE A 91 3.98 25.41 11.62
CA PHE A 91 4.79 24.47 12.38
C PHE A 91 4.00 23.21 12.78
N LEU A 92 2.76 23.38 13.26
CA LEU A 92 1.89 22.27 13.63
C LEU A 92 1.54 21.38 12.42
N PHE A 93 1.10 21.98 11.31
CA PHE A 93 0.73 21.24 10.10
C PHE A 93 1.94 20.59 9.42
N GLY A 94 3.10 21.26 9.39
CA GLY A 94 4.35 20.67 8.89
C GLY A 94 4.80 19.47 9.73
N GLY A 95 4.78 19.60 11.06
CA GLY A 95 5.07 18.50 11.98
C GLY A 95 4.10 17.34 11.84
N ALA A 96 2.79 17.63 11.76
CA ALA A 96 1.75 16.63 11.56
C ALA A 96 1.90 15.89 10.22
N ALA A 97 2.29 16.57 9.14
CA ALA A 97 2.52 15.94 7.85
C ALA A 97 3.70 14.97 7.88
N ILE A 98 4.83 15.36 8.50
CA ILE A 98 6.00 14.49 8.67
C ILE A 98 5.66 13.28 9.53
N LEU A 99 4.97 13.49 10.66
CA LEU A 99 4.54 12.42 11.55
C LEU A 99 3.62 11.44 10.81
N SER A 100 2.69 11.96 10.01
CA SER A 100 1.73 11.17 9.23
C SER A 100 2.42 10.26 8.22
N ILE A 101 3.44 10.75 7.48
CA ILE A 101 4.25 9.92 6.57
C ILE A 101 4.87 8.75 7.32
N LYS A 102 5.52 9.02 8.47
CA LYS A 102 6.21 8.00 9.26
C LYS A 102 5.25 6.93 9.80
N ILE A 103 4.11 7.35 10.36
CA ILE A 103 3.11 6.43 10.88
C ILE A 103 2.55 5.54 9.76
N ILE A 104 2.22 6.14 8.61
CA ILE A 104 1.67 5.41 7.46
C ILE A 104 2.70 4.42 6.91
N ALA A 105 3.96 4.81 6.78
CA ALA A 105 5.03 3.94 6.34
C ALA A 105 5.22 2.74 7.29
N PHE A 106 5.17 2.98 8.61
CA PHE A 106 5.27 1.93 9.61
C PHE A 106 4.09 0.95 9.57
N LEU A 107 2.86 1.45 9.50
CA LEU A 107 1.68 0.60 9.40
C LEU A 107 1.72 -0.28 8.14
N ARG A 108 2.21 0.28 7.02
CA ARG A 108 2.39 -0.46 5.77
C ARG A 108 3.41 -1.57 5.90
N PHE A 109 4.52 -1.31 6.58
CA PHE A 109 5.55 -2.32 6.82
C PHE A 109 4.97 -3.52 7.60
N ILE A 110 4.14 -3.25 8.62
CA ILE A 110 3.44 -4.29 9.38
C ILE A 110 2.48 -5.07 8.47
N GLU A 111 1.65 -4.39 7.67
CA GLU A 111 0.72 -5.06 6.76
C GLU A 111 1.44 -6.01 5.78
N LEU A 112 2.53 -5.54 5.16
CA LEU A 112 3.33 -6.36 4.23
C LEU A 112 3.98 -7.56 4.94
N TYR A 113 4.45 -7.38 6.17
CA TYR A 113 5.02 -8.47 6.96
C TYR A 113 3.98 -9.56 7.29
N LEU A 114 2.78 -9.16 7.69
CA LEU A 114 1.67 -10.08 7.95
C LEU A 114 1.24 -10.83 6.68
N LEU A 115 1.13 -10.14 5.54
CA LEU A 115 0.79 -10.79 4.27
C LEU A 115 1.86 -11.79 3.85
N LYS A 116 3.14 -11.46 4.03
CA LYS A 116 4.24 -12.39 3.76
C LYS A 116 4.13 -13.65 4.62
N ALA A 117 3.79 -13.52 5.91
CA ALA A 117 3.63 -14.65 6.80
C ALA A 117 2.43 -15.56 6.43
N VAL A 118 1.33 -14.97 5.93
CA VAL A 118 0.10 -15.70 5.57
C VAL A 118 0.16 -16.28 4.14
N SER A 119 1.05 -15.79 3.28
CA SER A 119 1.12 -16.20 1.87
C SER A 119 1.32 -17.70 1.61
N PRO A 120 2.15 -18.46 2.37
CA PRO A 120 2.30 -19.90 2.16
C PRO A 120 0.97 -20.66 2.31
N LEU A 121 0.15 -20.23 3.27
CA LEU A 121 -1.17 -20.81 3.53
C LEU A 121 -2.13 -20.53 2.38
N MET A 122 -2.09 -19.32 1.79
CA MET A 122 -2.97 -18.94 0.69
C MET A 122 -2.59 -19.63 -0.63
N ILE A 123 -1.31 -19.93 -0.84
CA ILE A 123 -0.86 -20.73 -1.97
C ILE A 123 -1.38 -22.17 -1.86
N ALA A 124 -1.45 -22.73 -0.65
CA ALA A 124 -2.10 -24.02 -0.42
C ALA A 124 -3.61 -23.97 -0.74
N PHE A 125 -4.31 -22.91 -0.34
CA PHE A 125 -5.73 -22.73 -0.64
C PHE A 125 -6.05 -22.48 -2.11
N TRP A 126 -5.07 -22.07 -2.93
CA TRP A 126 -5.27 -21.90 -4.38
C TRP A 126 -5.43 -23.23 -5.13
N MET A 127 -4.93 -24.32 -4.56
CA MET A 127 -4.96 -25.66 -5.17
C MET A 127 -6.28 -26.42 -4.98
N ALA A 128 -7.05 -26.09 -3.94
CA ALA A 128 -8.39 -26.66 -3.75
C ALA A 128 -9.44 -25.79 -4.45
N ASP A 129 -10.24 -26.39 -5.33
CA ASP A 129 -11.24 -25.67 -6.15
C ASP A 129 -12.27 -24.89 -5.31
N SER A 130 -12.54 -25.36 -4.08
CA SER A 130 -13.47 -24.70 -3.14
C SER A 130 -12.88 -23.47 -2.46
N THR A 131 -11.57 -23.42 -2.21
CA THR A 131 -10.89 -22.31 -1.51
C THR A 131 -10.10 -21.40 -2.44
N ARG A 132 -10.00 -21.75 -3.72
CA ARG A 132 -9.39 -20.94 -4.77
C ARG A 132 -9.85 -19.48 -4.84
N PRO A 133 -11.15 -19.14 -4.74
CA PRO A 133 -11.57 -17.74 -4.77
C PRO A 133 -11.01 -16.92 -3.60
N ILE A 134 -10.83 -17.54 -2.44
CA ILE A 134 -10.27 -16.91 -1.24
C ILE A 134 -8.79 -16.57 -1.46
N ALA A 135 -8.03 -17.51 -2.04
CA ALA A 135 -6.63 -17.29 -2.38
C ALA A 135 -6.45 -16.17 -3.42
N VAL A 136 -7.28 -16.14 -4.46
CA VAL A 136 -7.22 -15.10 -5.51
C VAL A 136 -7.48 -13.70 -4.93
N ASN A 137 -8.47 -13.55 -4.05
CA ASN A 137 -8.75 -12.26 -3.40
C ASN A 137 -7.59 -11.79 -2.51
N PHE A 138 -6.91 -12.71 -1.84
CA PHE A 138 -5.71 -12.38 -1.06
C PHE A 138 -4.56 -11.91 -1.94
N PHE A 139 -4.33 -12.55 -3.09
CA PHE A 139 -3.32 -12.09 -4.04
C PHE A 139 -3.64 -10.70 -4.58
N LYS A 140 -4.91 -10.42 -4.91
CA LYS A 140 -5.35 -9.06 -5.28
C LYS A 140 -5.03 -8.03 -4.19
N ARG A 141 -5.32 -8.35 -2.93
CA ARG A 141 -5.00 -7.47 -1.79
C ARG A 141 -3.50 -7.28 -1.59
N THR A 142 -2.72 -8.34 -1.75
CA THR A 142 -1.25 -8.29 -1.63
C THR A 142 -0.63 -7.44 -2.73
N MET A 143 -1.09 -7.60 -3.97
CA MET A 143 -0.69 -6.76 -5.10
C MET A 143 -1.08 -5.29 -4.89
N ALA A 144 -2.27 -5.01 -4.37
CA ALA A 144 -2.70 -3.65 -4.05
C ALA A 144 -1.78 -2.94 -3.06
N ILE A 145 -1.41 -3.64 -1.99
CA ILE A 145 -0.58 -3.07 -0.92
C ILE A 145 0.87 -2.87 -1.39
N ALA A 146 1.38 -3.77 -2.23
CA ALA A 146 2.69 -3.61 -2.86
C ALA A 146 2.71 -2.43 -3.85
N PHE A 147 1.71 -2.31 -4.72
CA PHE A 147 1.62 -1.23 -5.70
C PHE A 147 1.47 0.16 -5.06
N GLN A 148 0.75 0.23 -3.95
CA GLN A 148 0.55 1.50 -3.25
C GLN A 148 1.84 2.07 -2.62
N ALA A 149 2.86 1.25 -2.34
CA ALA A 149 4.16 1.78 -1.93
C ALA A 149 4.76 2.70 -3.01
N ILE A 150 4.61 2.31 -4.28
CA ILE A 150 5.05 3.09 -5.44
C ILE A 150 4.24 4.39 -5.55
N ILE A 151 2.91 4.34 -5.35
CA ILE A 151 2.04 5.52 -5.41
C ILE A 151 2.47 6.58 -4.38
N ILE A 152 2.83 6.18 -3.15
CA ILE A 152 3.27 7.12 -2.12
C ILE A 152 4.55 7.84 -2.55
N ILE A 153 5.50 7.14 -3.16
CA ILE A 153 6.75 7.73 -3.65
C ILE A 153 6.47 8.73 -4.78
N ILE A 154 5.60 8.37 -5.73
CA ILE A 154 5.18 9.27 -6.81
C ILE A 154 4.52 10.54 -6.23
N LEU A 155 3.68 10.41 -5.21
CA LEU A 155 3.06 11.56 -4.54
C LEU A 155 4.09 12.47 -3.86
N ILE A 156 5.13 11.89 -3.25
CA ILE A 156 6.23 12.66 -2.66
C ILE A 156 7.03 13.40 -3.74
N LEU A 157 7.26 12.80 -4.91
CA LEU A 157 7.94 13.46 -6.03
C LEU A 157 7.12 14.62 -6.60
N ILE A 158 5.82 14.41 -6.84
CA ILE A 158 4.91 15.47 -7.29
C ILE A 158 4.89 16.62 -6.28
N TRP A 159 4.89 16.28 -4.99
CA TRP A 159 4.97 17.24 -3.92
C TRP A 159 6.25 18.08 -3.94
N GLN A 160 7.41 17.46 -4.12
CA GLN A 160 8.70 18.15 -4.21
C GLN A 160 8.80 19.03 -5.47
N GLY A 161 8.17 18.60 -6.58
CA GLY A 161 8.07 19.38 -7.81
C GLY A 161 7.22 20.65 -7.68
N LEU A 162 6.23 20.65 -6.79
CA LEU A 162 5.41 21.83 -6.49
C LEU A 162 6.18 22.78 -5.56
N LYS A 163 7.00 23.69 -6.10
CA LYS A 163 7.63 24.78 -5.33
C LYS A 163 6.62 25.90 -5.01
N THR A 164 6.69 26.49 -3.82
CA THR A 164 5.74 27.55 -3.37
C THR A 164 5.96 28.85 -4.14
N ASP A 165 7.17 29.04 -4.65
CA ASP A 165 7.59 30.25 -5.35
C ASP A 165 6.88 30.42 -6.70
N THR A 166 6.43 29.34 -7.33
CA THR A 166 5.82 29.38 -8.67
C THR A 166 4.33 29.72 -8.65
N VAL A 167 3.61 29.48 -7.54
CA VAL A 167 2.14 29.53 -7.53
C VAL A 167 1.59 30.91 -7.16
N MET A 168 2.36 31.78 -6.48
CA MET A 168 1.87 33.09 -6.08
C MET A 168 2.94 34.17 -6.19
N ASN A 169 3.19 34.65 -7.42
CA ASN A 169 3.75 35.98 -7.64
C ASN A 169 2.69 37.05 -7.33
N ILE A 170 2.26 37.13 -6.07
CA ILE A 170 1.40 38.21 -5.58
C ILE A 170 2.33 39.29 -5.03
N SER A 171 2.20 40.51 -5.57
CA SER A 171 3.00 41.68 -5.19
C SER A 171 3.16 41.81 -3.67
N GLN A 172 4.41 41.85 -3.19
CA GLN A 172 4.79 41.90 -1.77
C GLN A 172 4.37 43.18 -1.04
N ASP A 173 3.78 44.15 -1.74
CA ASP A 173 3.35 45.45 -1.20
C ASP A 173 1.97 45.45 -0.54
N SER A 174 1.19 44.37 -0.72
CA SER A 174 -0.13 44.24 -0.08
C SER A 174 -0.08 43.37 1.18
N PHE A 175 -0.92 43.68 2.18
CA PHE A 175 -1.10 42.86 3.39
C PHE A 175 -1.29 41.37 3.08
N LEU A 176 -2.05 41.08 2.02
CA LEU A 176 -2.27 39.72 1.51
C LEU A 176 -1.03 39.11 0.84
N GLY A 177 -0.20 39.90 0.15
CA GLY A 177 1.04 39.42 -0.48
C GLY A 177 2.09 38.98 0.55
N ASN A 178 2.15 39.67 1.70
CA ASN A 178 3.01 39.26 2.81
C ASN A 178 2.55 37.94 3.45
N LEU A 179 1.23 37.70 3.54
CA LEU A 179 0.67 36.48 4.14
C LEU A 179 0.54 35.31 3.15
N ALA A 180 0.57 35.58 1.85
CA ALA A 180 0.33 34.62 0.78
C ALA A 180 1.27 33.41 0.85
N SER A 181 2.54 33.63 1.17
CA SER A 181 3.54 32.55 1.29
C SER A 181 3.19 31.57 2.43
N GLY A 182 2.69 32.06 3.56
CA GLY A 182 2.25 31.23 4.68
C GLY A 182 0.97 30.46 4.41
N ILE A 183 0.00 31.10 3.76
CA ILE A 183 -1.27 30.46 3.36
C ILE A 183 -1.00 29.40 2.27
N ALA A 184 -0.12 29.69 1.31
CA ALA A 184 0.29 28.75 0.27
C ALA A 184 0.94 27.49 0.87
N TYR A 185 1.81 27.66 1.87
CA TYR A 185 2.43 26.56 2.57
C TYR A 185 1.41 25.72 3.36
N LEU A 186 0.47 26.36 4.06
CA LEU A 186 -0.61 25.65 4.77
C LEU A 186 -1.51 24.85 3.82
N GLY A 187 -1.94 25.47 2.71
CA GLY A 187 -2.75 24.82 1.69
C GLY A 187 -2.05 23.60 1.11
N LYS A 188 -0.76 23.74 0.82
CA LYS A 188 0.11 22.63 0.46
C LYS A 188 0.06 21.52 1.51
N CYS A 189 0.37 21.79 2.77
CA CYS A 189 0.42 20.73 3.81
C CYS A 189 -0.91 19.99 3.92
N ILE A 190 -2.03 20.70 3.85
CA ILE A 190 -3.38 20.12 3.90
C ILE A 190 -3.64 19.25 2.66
N THR A 191 -3.35 19.73 1.46
CA THR A 191 -3.51 18.96 0.22
C THR A 191 -2.66 17.69 0.25
N PHE A 192 -1.42 17.76 0.75
CA PHE A 192 -0.56 16.59 0.88
C PHE A 192 -1.12 15.55 1.83
N ILE A 193 -1.63 15.97 2.99
CA ILE A 193 -2.28 15.07 3.94
C ILE A 193 -3.50 14.39 3.30
N ILE A 194 -4.35 15.15 2.60
CA ILE A 194 -5.53 14.61 1.89
C ILE A 194 -5.09 13.61 0.82
N LEU A 195 -4.06 13.91 0.03
CA LEU A 195 -3.54 13.01 -1.00
C LEU A 195 -2.93 11.73 -0.39
N LEU A 196 -2.23 11.84 0.74
CA LEU A 196 -1.69 10.69 1.46
C LEU A 196 -2.80 9.72 1.90
N PHE A 197 -3.86 10.24 2.53
CA PHE A 197 -4.99 9.41 2.95
C PHE A 197 -5.81 8.90 1.75
N GLY A 198 -5.96 9.71 0.70
CA GLY A 198 -6.63 9.34 -0.54
C GLY A 198 -5.91 8.23 -1.31
N SER A 199 -4.58 8.23 -1.30
CA SER A 199 -3.73 7.17 -1.87
C SER A 199 -4.04 5.80 -1.27
N GLN A 200 -4.36 5.75 0.03
CA GLN A 200 -4.70 4.49 0.68
C GLN A 200 -6.02 3.88 0.21
N ARG A 201 -7.00 4.73 -0.10
CA ARG A 201 -8.31 4.28 -0.60
C ARG A 201 -8.24 3.88 -2.07
N THR A 202 -7.58 4.70 -2.89
CA THR A 202 -7.43 4.47 -4.34
C THR A 202 -6.65 3.20 -4.67
N ALA A 203 -5.61 2.91 -3.89
CA ALA A 203 -4.89 1.65 -4.02
C ALA A 203 -5.74 0.41 -3.77
N LYS A 204 -6.59 0.44 -2.73
CA LYS A 204 -7.47 -0.68 -2.38
C LYS A 204 -8.57 -0.85 -3.43
N SER A 205 -9.12 0.26 -3.94
CA SER A 205 -10.17 0.22 -4.97
C SER A 205 -9.68 -0.28 -6.34
N LEU A 206 -8.45 0.02 -6.75
CA LEU A 206 -7.91 -0.41 -8.05
C LEU A 206 -7.85 -1.94 -8.21
N PHE A 207 -7.67 -2.66 -7.10
CA PHE A 207 -7.59 -4.11 -7.12
C PHE A 207 -8.89 -4.80 -6.69
N GLN A 208 -10.01 -4.04 -6.59
CA GLN A 208 -11.30 -4.52 -6.10
C GLN A 208 -11.19 -5.27 -4.77
N ALA A 209 -10.21 -4.91 -3.93
CA ALA A 209 -10.08 -5.41 -2.58
C ALA A 209 -10.95 -4.51 -1.69
N ASN A 210 -12.27 -4.74 -1.72
CA ASN A 210 -13.18 -4.15 -0.75
C ASN A 210 -12.89 -4.70 0.65
#